data_AF-A0A643KCD1-F1
#
_entry.id   AF-A0A643KCD1-F1
#
_cell.length_a   1.000
_cell.length_b   1.000
_cell.length_c   1.000
_cell.angle_alpha   90.00
_cell.angle_beta   90.00
_cell.angle_gamma   90.00
#
_symmetry.space_group_name_H-M   'P 1'
#
loop_
_entity.id
_entity.type
_entity.pdbx_description
1 polymer ?
#
loop_
_entity_poly.entity_id
_entity_poly.type
_entity_poly.pdbx_seq_one_letter_code
_entity_poly.pdbx_strand_id
1 'polypeptide(L)'
;MHFDPREQAALREVGLDTDDLRAASEHVREAVEEDAERLAAFFGDGETFYSDMEMAHSASDVQEHSVDHVDLYTHGASLRGYLKFDSWGVPIEGGRVLSEETVELTLGPTVDGRVKFARSADDL
;
A
#
# COMPACT_ATOMS: atom_id res chain seq x y z
N MET A 1 -11.02 16.47 4.53
CA MET A 1 -10.42 16.60 5.88
C MET A 1 -10.06 15.21 6.34
N HIS A 2 -8.78 14.97 6.65
CA HIS A 2 -8.27 13.66 7.04
C HIS A 2 -8.68 13.31 8.48
N PHE A 3 -8.48 14.26 9.40
CA PHE A 3 -8.77 14.06 10.81
C PHE A 3 -10.27 14.10 11.10
N ASP A 4 -10.74 13.14 11.90
CA ASP A 4 -12.12 13.12 12.38
C ASP A 4 -12.38 14.21 13.45
N PRO A 5 -13.65 14.52 13.80
CA PRO A 5 -13.94 15.57 14.77
C PRO A 5 -13.30 15.39 16.16
N ARG A 6 -13.11 14.15 16.64
CA ARG A 6 -12.46 13.85 17.92
C ARG A 6 -10.95 14.08 17.83
N GLU A 7 -10.33 13.66 16.74
CA GLU A 7 -8.92 13.91 16.47
C GLU A 7 -8.65 15.41 16.36
N GLN A 8 -9.45 16.16 15.59
CA GLN A 8 -9.31 17.61 15.47
C GLN A 8 -9.48 18.31 16.82
N ALA A 9 -10.35 17.82 17.71
CA ALA A 9 -10.49 18.38 19.05
C ALA A 9 -9.22 18.13 19.88
N ALA A 10 -8.72 16.90 19.90
CA ALA A 10 -7.50 16.54 20.62
C ALA A 10 -6.26 17.30 20.11
N LEU A 11 -6.15 17.49 18.80
CA LEU A 11 -5.06 18.23 18.17
C LEU A 11 -5.12 19.73 18.52
N ARG A 12 -6.31 20.31 18.69
CA ARG A 12 -6.47 21.68 19.20
C ARG A 12 -6.04 21.84 20.65
N GLU A 13 -6.28 20.84 21.50
CA GLU A 13 -5.83 20.84 22.91
C GLU A 13 -4.30 20.87 23.03
N VAL A 14 -3.57 20.37 22.03
CA VAL A 14 -2.10 20.43 21.98
C VAL A 14 -1.57 21.63 21.18
N GLY A 15 -2.45 22.56 20.80
CA GLY A 15 -2.09 23.86 20.24
C GLY A 15 -2.11 23.95 18.72
N LEU A 16 -2.61 22.96 17.99
CA LEU A 16 -2.77 23.05 16.54
C LEU A 16 -4.06 23.78 16.17
N ASP A 17 -3.95 24.77 15.29
CA ASP A 17 -5.11 25.51 14.81
C ASP A 17 -5.73 24.88 13.55
N THR A 18 -6.72 25.56 12.95
CA THR A 18 -7.41 25.03 11.76
C THR A 18 -6.52 25.04 10.51
N ASP A 19 -5.61 25.99 10.40
CA ASP A 19 -4.68 26.08 9.27
C ASP A 19 -3.60 25.00 9.40
N ASP A 20 -3.11 24.73 10.61
CA ASP A 20 -2.21 23.59 10.89
C ASP A 20 -2.85 22.26 10.49
N LEU A 21 -4.12 22.04 10.89
CA LEU A 21 -4.86 20.81 10.55
C LEU A 21 -5.09 20.66 9.05
N ARG A 22 -5.30 21.77 8.34
CA ARG A 22 -5.44 21.78 6.89
C ARG A 22 -4.11 21.44 6.23
N ALA A 23 -3.01 22.09 6.63
CA ALA A 23 -1.68 21.82 6.11
C ALA A 23 -1.28 20.36 6.34
N ALA A 24 -1.49 19.83 7.55
CA ALA A 24 -1.24 18.42 7.85
C ALA A 24 -2.09 17.47 6.98
N SER A 25 -3.36 17.79 6.72
CA SER A 25 -4.20 17.00 5.82
C SER A 25 -3.71 17.00 4.37
N GLU A 26 -3.20 18.14 3.88
CA GLU A 26 -2.61 18.26 2.54
C GLU A 26 -1.32 17.45 2.43
N HIS A 27 -0.42 17.55 3.41
CA HIS A 27 0.82 16.76 3.45
C HIS A 27 0.56 15.25 3.46
N VAL A 28 -0.46 14.79 4.17
CA VAL A 28 -0.85 13.37 4.14
C VAL A 28 -1.36 12.98 2.75
N ARG A 29 -2.12 13.85 2.06
CA ARG A 29 -2.58 13.55 0.69
C ARG A 29 -1.39 13.45 -0.26
N GLU A 30 -0.48 14.42 -0.23
CA GLU A 30 0.74 14.44 -1.04
C GLU A 30 1.58 13.17 -0.82
N ALA A 31 1.80 12.79 0.44
CA ALA A 31 2.55 11.58 0.77
C ALA A 31 1.88 10.29 0.22
N VAL A 32 0.56 10.20 0.27
CA VAL A 32 -0.18 9.05 -0.27
C VAL A 32 -0.14 9.02 -1.81
N GLU A 33 -0.17 10.17 -2.47
CA GLU A 33 0.02 10.28 -3.92
C GLU A 33 1.43 9.83 -4.32
N GLU A 34 2.46 10.30 -3.62
CA GLU A 34 3.85 9.90 -3.84
C GLU A 34 4.05 8.38 -3.62
N ASP A 35 3.49 7.81 -2.55
CA ASP A 35 3.56 6.38 -2.30
C ASP A 35 2.85 5.56 -3.39
N ALA A 36 1.70 6.04 -3.89
CA ALA A 36 1.01 5.37 -4.99
C ALA A 36 1.85 5.35 -6.28
N GLU A 37 2.52 6.47 -6.61
CA GLU A 37 3.42 6.53 -7.75
C GLU A 37 4.62 5.59 -7.60
N ARG A 38 5.23 5.55 -6.40
CA ARG A 38 6.36 4.67 -6.11
C ARG A 38 5.98 3.20 -6.14
N LEU A 39 4.81 2.84 -5.61
CA LEU A 39 4.29 1.48 -5.65
C LEU A 39 3.97 1.06 -7.09
N ALA A 40 3.35 1.93 -7.89
CA ALA A 40 3.11 1.66 -9.30
C ALA A 40 4.43 1.44 -10.06
N ALA A 41 5.43 2.29 -9.82
CA ALA A 41 6.77 2.16 -10.40
C ALA A 41 7.50 0.89 -9.93
N PHE A 42 7.27 0.44 -8.70
CA PHE A 42 7.86 -0.80 -8.18
C PHE A 42 7.45 -2.02 -9.00
N PHE A 43 6.14 -2.13 -9.30
CA PHE A 43 5.56 -3.22 -10.09
C PHE A 43 5.75 -3.06 -11.60
N GLY A 44 5.93 -1.82 -12.09
CA GLY A 44 6.28 -1.52 -13.48
C GLY A 44 5.30 -2.12 -14.50
N ASP A 45 5.84 -2.62 -15.62
CA ASP A 45 5.07 -3.25 -16.71
C ASP A 45 4.75 -4.74 -16.46
N GLY A 46 4.88 -5.22 -15.22
CA GLY A 46 4.67 -6.62 -14.85
C GLY A 46 5.92 -7.49 -14.98
N GLU A 47 6.36 -8.07 -13.86
CA GLU A 47 7.52 -8.96 -13.75
C GLU A 47 7.23 -10.08 -12.74
N THR A 48 8.23 -10.94 -12.50
CA THR A 48 8.23 -11.89 -11.40
C THR A 48 8.54 -11.17 -10.09
N PHE A 49 7.65 -11.30 -9.10
CA PHE A 49 7.83 -10.79 -7.75
C PHE A 49 7.74 -11.93 -6.73
N TYR A 50 8.41 -11.74 -5.61
CA TYR A 50 8.39 -12.66 -4.49
C TYR A 50 7.56 -12.06 -3.36
N SER A 51 6.80 -12.88 -2.63
CA SER A 51 6.08 -12.41 -1.45
C SER A 51 6.11 -13.37 -0.27
N ASP A 52 5.85 -12.83 0.91
CA ASP A 52 5.58 -13.58 2.14
C ASP A 52 4.09 -13.96 2.28
N MET A 53 3.35 -13.98 1.17
CA MET A 53 1.93 -14.33 1.16
C MET A 53 1.73 -15.78 1.61
N GLU A 54 0.90 -15.99 2.62
CA GLU A 54 0.46 -17.32 2.99
C GLU A 54 -0.48 -17.87 1.89
N MET A 55 -0.08 -18.99 1.27
CA MET A 55 -0.92 -19.70 0.30
C MET A 55 -1.31 -21.07 0.82
N ALA A 56 -2.59 -21.40 0.68
CA ALA A 56 -3.11 -22.70 1.04
C ALA A 56 -2.31 -23.81 0.34
N HIS A 57 -1.83 -24.77 1.14
CA HIS A 57 -1.06 -25.92 0.67
C HIS A 57 0.34 -25.61 0.10
N SER A 58 0.85 -24.38 0.25
CA SER A 58 2.28 -24.12 0.04
C SER A 58 3.11 -24.64 1.22
N ALA A 59 4.29 -25.17 0.92
CA ALA A 59 5.27 -25.59 1.93
C ALA A 59 6.45 -24.59 2.03
N SER A 60 6.43 -23.53 1.22
CA SER A 60 7.43 -22.46 1.21
C SER A 60 6.89 -21.26 1.98
N ASP A 61 7.75 -20.52 2.66
CA ASP A 61 7.42 -19.22 3.27
C ASP A 61 7.48 -18.08 2.24
N VAL A 62 8.14 -18.30 1.10
CA VAL A 62 8.27 -17.35 -0.01
C VAL A 62 7.54 -17.88 -1.23
N GLN A 63 6.67 -17.06 -1.81
CA GLN A 63 5.92 -17.39 -3.02
C GLN A 63 6.41 -16.55 -4.19
N GLU A 64 6.50 -17.17 -5.36
CA GLU A 64 6.82 -16.50 -6.62
C GLU A 64 5.52 -16.18 -7.38
N HIS A 65 5.40 -14.96 -7.89
CA HIS A 65 4.23 -14.45 -8.57
C HIS A 65 4.60 -13.80 -9.89
N SER A 66 3.93 -14.21 -10.98
CA SER A 66 3.90 -13.42 -12.21
C SER A 66 2.84 -12.33 -12.07
N VAL A 67 3.28 -11.09 -11.85
CA VAL A 67 2.39 -9.92 -11.77
C VAL A 67 2.16 -9.40 -13.17
N ASP A 68 0.90 -9.26 -13.55
CA ASP A 68 0.48 -8.72 -14.84
C ASP A 68 0.47 -7.18 -14.81
N HIS A 69 -0.25 -6.60 -13.83
CA HIS A 69 -0.23 -5.16 -13.60
C HIS A 69 -0.74 -4.81 -12.20
N VAL A 70 -0.50 -3.56 -11.80
CA VAL A 70 -1.11 -2.94 -10.62
C VAL A 70 -1.82 -1.66 -11.03
N ASP A 71 -3.08 -1.53 -10.65
CA ASP A 71 -3.87 -0.32 -10.85
C ASP A 71 -4.09 0.37 -9.50
N LEU A 72 -3.46 1.52 -9.29
CA LEU A 72 -3.54 2.28 -8.05
C LEU A 72 -4.27 3.60 -8.25
N TYR A 73 -5.00 4.03 -7.22
CA TYR A 73 -5.58 5.35 -7.13
C TYR A 73 -5.65 5.82 -5.68
N THR A 74 -5.70 7.13 -5.49
CA THR A 74 -5.83 7.75 -4.18
C THR A 74 -7.23 8.33 -3.99
N HIS A 75 -7.72 8.30 -2.77
CA HIS A 75 -8.96 8.97 -2.38
C HIS A 75 -8.76 9.69 -1.05
N GLY A 76 -8.31 10.95 -1.14
CA GLY A 76 -7.85 11.71 0.01
C GLY A 76 -6.60 11.07 0.60
N ALA A 77 -6.65 10.70 1.88
CA ALA A 77 -5.54 10.09 2.60
C ALA A 77 -5.53 8.54 2.52
N SER A 78 -6.13 7.97 1.48
CA SER A 78 -6.24 6.52 1.32
C SER A 78 -5.70 6.09 -0.02
N LEU A 79 -4.88 5.04 -0.02
CA LEU A 79 -4.43 4.33 -1.20
C LEU A 79 -5.31 3.11 -1.43
N ARG A 80 -5.81 2.94 -2.65
CA ARG A 80 -6.63 1.80 -3.07
C ARG A 80 -6.19 1.34 -4.45
N GLY A 81 -6.59 0.14 -4.83
CA GLY A 81 -6.27 -0.37 -6.15
C GLY A 81 -6.62 -1.82 -6.36
N TYR A 82 -5.99 -2.41 -7.36
CA TYR A 82 -6.12 -3.81 -7.71
C TYR A 82 -4.77 -4.35 -8.17
N LEU A 83 -4.37 -5.50 -7.62
CA LEU A 83 -3.20 -6.25 -8.06
C LEU A 83 -3.68 -7.41 -8.93
N LYS A 84 -3.21 -7.48 -10.17
CA LYS A 84 -3.50 -8.58 -11.08
C LYS A 84 -2.28 -9.47 -11.23
N PHE A 85 -2.44 -10.75 -10.91
CA PHE A 85 -1.54 -11.83 -11.30
C PHE A 85 -2.01 -12.48 -12.60
N ASP A 86 -1.24 -13.41 -13.16
CA ASP A 86 -1.61 -14.13 -14.39
C ASP A 86 -3.05 -14.70 -14.35
N SER A 87 -3.36 -15.53 -13.34
CA SER A 87 -4.64 -16.26 -13.29
C SER A 87 -5.73 -15.60 -12.43
N TRP A 88 -5.39 -14.65 -11.56
CA TRP A 88 -6.34 -14.05 -10.61
C TRP A 88 -5.89 -12.64 -10.20
N GLY A 89 -6.64 -11.98 -9.34
CA GLY A 89 -6.24 -10.70 -8.79
C GLY A 89 -6.98 -10.39 -7.50
N VAL A 90 -6.51 -9.37 -6.80
CA VAL A 90 -6.94 -9.04 -5.44
C VAL A 90 -7.04 -7.52 -5.26
N PRO A 91 -8.09 -7.02 -4.58
CA PRO A 91 -8.16 -5.60 -4.22
C PRO A 91 -7.00 -5.19 -3.32
N ILE A 92 -6.48 -3.99 -3.52
CA ILE A 92 -5.53 -3.34 -2.63
C ILE A 92 -6.28 -2.33 -1.75
N GLU A 93 -6.07 -2.44 -0.45
CA GLU A 93 -6.70 -1.60 0.57
C GLU A 93 -5.76 -0.56 1.21
N GLY A 94 -4.48 -0.67 0.89
CA GLY A 94 -3.43 0.24 1.30
C GLY A 94 -2.08 -0.31 0.87
N GLY A 95 -1.04 0.51 0.93
CA GLY A 95 0.31 0.11 0.58
C GLY A 95 1.33 1.10 1.10
N ARG A 96 2.56 0.64 1.26
CA ARG A 96 3.70 1.47 1.66
C ARG A 96 5.00 0.91 1.09
N VAL A 97 5.93 1.81 0.82
CA VAL A 97 7.29 1.43 0.42
C VAL A 97 8.11 1.20 1.69
N LEU A 98 8.79 0.04 1.80
CA LEU A 98 9.66 -0.28 2.93
C LEU A 98 11.13 0.05 2.62
N SER A 99 11.57 -0.29 1.41
CA SER A 99 12.89 0.06 0.84
C SER A 99 12.78 0.21 -0.69
N GLU A 100 13.89 0.34 -1.41
CA GLU A 100 13.88 0.36 -2.88
C GLU A 100 13.52 -1.01 -3.48
N GLU A 101 13.74 -2.06 -2.69
CA GLU A 101 13.65 -3.48 -3.06
C GLU A 101 12.38 -4.15 -2.55
N THR A 102 11.74 -3.59 -1.51
CA THR A 102 10.62 -4.21 -0.81
C THR A 102 9.48 -3.23 -0.55
N VAL A 103 8.26 -3.66 -0.86
CA VAL A 103 7.01 -2.93 -0.59
C VAL A 103 6.05 -3.79 0.22
N GLU A 104 5.09 -3.20 0.90
CA GLU A 104 4.03 -3.92 1.61
C GLU A 104 2.67 -3.44 1.12
N LEU A 105 1.79 -4.38 0.77
CA LEU A 105 0.41 -4.13 0.39
C LEU A 105 -0.55 -4.73 1.42
N THR A 106 -1.62 -4.01 1.74
CA THR A 106 -2.77 -4.57 2.43
C THR A 106 -3.73 -5.10 1.36
N LEU A 107 -3.93 -6.41 1.33
CA LEU A 107 -4.72 -7.10 0.32
C LEU A 107 -6.10 -7.42 0.87
N GLY A 108 -7.11 -7.25 0.02
CA GLY A 108 -8.51 -7.44 0.35
C GLY A 108 -8.88 -8.91 0.65
N PRO A 109 -10.18 -9.21 0.83
CA PRO A 109 -10.66 -10.42 1.51
C PRO A 109 -10.23 -11.78 0.94
N THR A 110 -9.72 -11.82 -0.30
CA THR A 110 -9.18 -13.05 -0.88
C THR A 110 -7.90 -13.51 -0.17
N VAL A 111 -7.09 -12.55 0.29
CA VAL A 111 -5.86 -12.80 1.06
C VAL A 111 -6.03 -12.35 2.50
N ASP A 112 -6.76 -11.24 2.72
CA ASP A 112 -7.09 -10.68 4.03
C ASP A 112 -5.85 -10.47 4.92
N GLY A 113 -4.84 -9.81 4.38
CA GLY A 113 -3.53 -9.73 5.01
C GLY A 113 -2.66 -8.60 4.51
N ARG A 114 -1.58 -8.33 5.26
CA ARG A 114 -0.47 -7.49 4.81
C ARG A 114 0.61 -8.39 4.24
N VAL A 115 1.00 -8.12 3.01
CA VAL A 115 1.91 -8.94 2.24
C VAL A 115 3.04 -8.07 1.73
N LYS A 116 4.27 -8.48 1.99
CA LYS A 116 5.45 -7.88 1.39
C LYS A 116 5.67 -8.42 0.00
N PHE A 117 6.12 -7.57 -0.90
CA PHE A 117 6.58 -7.95 -2.22
C PHE A 117 8.01 -7.45 -2.44
N ALA A 118 8.83 -8.29 -3.05
CA ALA A 118 10.21 -7.98 -3.40
C ALA A 118 10.54 -8.44 -4.82
N ARG A 119 11.59 -7.86 -5.42
CA ARG A 119 12.08 -8.26 -6.75
C ARG A 119 12.96 -9.52 -6.72
N SER A 120 13.46 -9.89 -5.54
CA SER A 120 14.20 -11.13 -5.32
C SER A 120 13.73 -11.79 -4.02
N ALA A 121 13.89 -13.11 -3.91
CA ALA A 121 13.55 -13.84 -2.69
C ALA A 121 14.46 -13.49 -1.50
N ASP A 122 15.69 -13.00 -1.77
CA ASP A 122 16.66 -12.64 -0.73
C ASP A 122 16.32 -11.31 -0.04
N ASP A 123 15.44 -10.49 -0.64
CA ASP A 123 15.03 -9.17 -0.16
C ASP A 123 13.75 -9.18 0.72
N LEU A 124 13.23 -10.37 1.06
CA LEU A 124 11.98 -10.55 1.84
C LEU A 124 12.16 -10.63 3.37
#